data_AF-A0A369XTH2-F1
#
_entry.id   AF-A0A369XTH2-F1
#
_cell.length_a   1.000
_cell.length_b   1.000
_cell.length_c   1.000
_cell.angle_alpha   90.00
_cell.angle_beta   90.00
_cell.angle_gamma   90.00
#
_symmetry.space_group_name_H-M   'P 1'
#
loop_
_entity.id
_entity.type
_entity.pdbx_description
1 polymer ?
#
loop_
_entity_poly.entity_id
_entity_poly.type
_entity_poly.pdbx_seq_one_letter_code
_entity_poly.pdbx_strand_id
1 'polypeptide(L)'
;LCEFAHAASRTKSAFQSKFQSLIVRRGYKRAIVALAHKMLRTIFFMLKRGEHYRDSATNYEQLSVQRNASRWIKALTRFGFIPAAA
;
A
#
# COMPACT_ATOMS: atom_id res chain seq x y z
N LEU A 1 3.11 -2.02 -19.21
CA LEU A 1 2.80 -2.69 -17.92
C LEU A 1 4.05 -3.26 -17.23
N CYS A 2 5.03 -3.81 -17.98
CA CYS A 2 6.29 -4.31 -17.40
C CYS A 2 7.12 -3.23 -16.69
N GLU A 3 7.21 -2.00 -17.23
CA GLU A 3 7.88 -0.88 -16.55
C GLU A 3 7.24 -0.54 -15.20
N PHE A 4 5.91 -0.52 -15.13
CA PHE A 4 5.18 -0.34 -13.87
C PHE A 4 5.44 -1.48 -12.89
N ALA A 5 5.50 -2.72 -13.37
CA ALA A 5 5.87 -3.87 -12.55
C ALA A 5 7.32 -3.79 -12.06
N HIS A 6 8.24 -3.27 -12.88
CA HIS A 6 9.61 -3.00 -12.44
C HIS A 6 9.65 -1.96 -11.33
N ALA A 7 8.93 -0.83 -11.47
CA ALA A 7 8.82 0.16 -10.41
C ALA A 7 8.21 -0.46 -9.13
N ALA A 8 7.08 -1.17 -9.25
CA ALA A 8 6.39 -1.82 -8.14
C ALA A 8 7.25 -2.88 -7.43
N SER A 9 8.15 -3.56 -8.14
CA SER A 9 9.09 -4.53 -7.56
C SER A 9 10.06 -3.91 -6.54
N ARG A 10 10.25 -2.58 -6.59
CA ARG A 10 11.13 -1.81 -5.71
C ARG A 10 10.37 -0.97 -4.67
N THR A 11 9.04 -0.98 -4.70
CA THR A 11 8.18 -0.21 -3.79
C THR A 11 7.59 -1.10 -2.72
N LYS A 12 7.65 -0.69 -1.44
CA LYS A 12 7.01 -1.40 -0.32
C LYS A 12 5.52 -1.61 -0.60
N SER A 13 5.16 -2.85 -0.91
CA SER A 13 3.85 -3.26 -1.38
C SER A 13 3.74 -4.78 -1.40
N ALA A 14 2.51 -5.31 -1.49
CA ALA A 14 2.27 -6.72 -1.77
C ALA A 14 2.93 -7.19 -3.09
N PHE A 15 3.14 -6.28 -4.04
CA PHE A 15 3.82 -6.56 -5.31
C PHE A 15 5.32 -6.80 -5.11
N GLN A 16 6.00 -6.05 -4.23
CA GLN A 16 7.40 -6.31 -3.91
C GLN A 16 7.57 -7.69 -3.28
N SER A 17 6.77 -8.05 -2.27
CA SER A 17 6.83 -9.39 -1.66
C SER A 17 6.58 -10.49 -2.70
N LYS A 18 5.62 -10.27 -3.61
CA LYS A 18 5.37 -11.21 -4.71
C LYS A 18 6.58 -11.34 -5.65
N PHE A 19 7.20 -10.22 -6.01
CA PHE A 19 8.40 -10.22 -6.86
C PHE A 19 9.56 -10.97 -6.20
N GLN A 20 9.83 -10.72 -4.91
CA GLN A 20 10.87 -11.43 -4.16
C GLN A 20 10.66 -12.94 -4.14
N SER A 21 9.42 -13.40 -4.00
CA SER A 21 9.11 -14.85 -4.09
C SER A 21 9.33 -15.45 -5.49
N LEU A 22 9.23 -14.62 -6.55
CA LEU A 22 9.32 -15.05 -7.94
C LEU A 22 10.75 -15.00 -8.48
N ILE A 23 11.52 -13.97 -8.13
CA ILE A 23 12.86 -13.75 -8.69
C ILE A 23 13.80 -14.92 -8.40
N VAL A 24 13.74 -15.48 -7.19
CA VAL A 24 14.56 -16.62 -6.76
C VAL A 24 14.33 -17.86 -7.64
N ARG A 25 13.10 -18.06 -8.13
CA ARG A 25 12.72 -19.27 -8.87
C ARG A 25 12.71 -19.10 -10.40
N ARG A 26 12.50 -17.88 -10.90
CA ARG A 26 12.23 -17.63 -12.33
C ARG A 26 13.23 -16.70 -13.00
N GLY A 27 14.06 -16.01 -12.22
CA GLY A 27 14.90 -14.94 -12.72
C GLY A 27 14.11 -13.66 -13.03
N TYR A 28 14.85 -12.56 -13.16
CA TYR A 28 14.30 -11.20 -13.20
C TYR A 28 13.25 -10.97 -14.29
N LYS A 29 13.57 -11.24 -15.56
CA LYS A 29 12.69 -10.95 -16.72
C LYS A 29 11.33 -11.66 -16.58
N ARG A 30 11.35 -12.94 -16.20
CA ARG A 30 10.12 -13.75 -16.02
C ARG A 30 9.35 -13.32 -14.76
N ALA A 31 10.04 -12.92 -13.70
CA ALA A 31 9.40 -12.39 -12.49
C ALA A 31 8.66 -11.07 -12.77
N ILE A 32 9.24 -10.16 -13.56
CA ILE A 32 8.59 -8.90 -13.96
C ILE A 32 7.31 -9.15 -14.76
N VAL A 33 7.34 -10.05 -15.75
CA VAL A 33 6.14 -10.37 -16.55
C VAL A 33 5.04 -10.99 -15.67
N ALA A 34 5.40 -11.91 -14.77
CA ALA A 34 4.45 -12.50 -13.84
C ALA A 34 3.86 -11.46 -12.86
N LEU A 35 4.69 -10.50 -12.41
CA LEU A 35 4.23 -9.39 -11.58
C LEU A 35 3.30 -8.44 -12.34
N ALA A 36 3.62 -8.13 -13.61
CA ALA A 36 2.77 -7.34 -14.49
C ALA A 36 1.39 -7.99 -14.67
N HIS A 37 1.33 -9.30 -14.93
CA HIS A 37 0.06 -10.01 -15.01
C HIS A 37 -0.75 -9.91 -13.70
N LYS A 38 -0.09 -10.06 -12.54
CA LYS A 38 -0.74 -9.90 -11.24
C LYS A 38 -1.28 -8.47 -11.05
N MET A 39 -0.53 -7.44 -11.42
CA MET A 39 -0.96 -6.05 -11.36
C MET A 39 -2.18 -5.80 -12.25
N LEU A 40 -2.17 -6.30 -13.49
CA LEU A 40 -3.30 -6.15 -14.41
C LEU A 40 -4.58 -6.77 -13.84
N ARG A 41 -4.50 -7.96 -13.23
CA ARG A 41 -5.63 -8.55 -12.52
C ARG A 41 -6.13 -7.69 -11.37
N THR A 42 -5.22 -7.14 -10.56
CA THR A 42 -5.59 -6.26 -9.45
C THR A 42 -6.34 -5.03 -9.97
N ILE A 43 -5.83 -4.36 -11.00
CA ILE A 43 -6.46 -3.19 -11.63
C ILE A 43 -7.84 -3.56 -12.18
N PHE A 44 -7.97 -4.70 -12.86
CA PHE A 44 -9.25 -5.16 -13.37
C PHE A 44 -10.29 -5.30 -12.24
N PHE A 45 -9.94 -5.94 -11.12
CA PHE A 45 -10.87 -6.08 -10.00
C PHE A 45 -11.18 -4.76 -9.29
N MET A 46 -10.22 -3.84 -9.20
CA MET A 46 -10.47 -2.48 -8.69
C MET A 46 -11.51 -1.76 -9.55
N LEU A 47 -11.32 -1.75 -10.87
CA LEU A 47 -12.24 -1.09 -11.80
C LEU A 47 -13.61 -1.77 -11.80
N LYS A 48 -13.64 -3.11 -11.82
CA LYS A 48 -14.89 -3.88 -11.80
C LYS A 48 -15.72 -3.63 -10.53
N ARG A 49 -15.08 -3.38 -9.39
CA ARG A 49 -15.76 -3.15 -8.11
C ARG A 49 -16.00 -1.67 -7.81
N GLY A 50 -15.36 -0.76 -8.54
CA GLY A 50 -15.36 0.67 -8.21
C GLY A 50 -14.59 0.98 -6.92
N GLU A 51 -13.64 0.12 -6.53
CA GLU A 51 -12.88 0.26 -5.29
C GLU A 51 -11.45 0.74 -5.57
N HIS A 52 -10.92 1.56 -4.66
CA HIS A 52 -9.52 1.98 -4.71
C HIS A 52 -8.57 0.82 -4.33
N TYR A 53 -7.31 0.93 -4.73
CA TYR A 53 -6.29 -0.05 -4.36
C TYR A 53 -6.07 -0.03 -2.84
N ARG A 54 -6.18 -1.20 -2.21
CA ARG A 54 -5.76 -1.43 -0.83
C ARG A 54 -4.66 -2.48 -0.82
N ASP A 55 -3.45 -2.05 -0.46
CA ASP A 55 -2.32 -2.94 -0.31
C ASP A 55 -2.40 -3.70 1.02
N SER A 56 -2.34 -5.03 0.97
CA SER A 56 -2.34 -5.86 2.19
C SER A 56 -1.06 -5.71 3.03
N ALA A 57 0.03 -5.22 2.43
CA ALA A 57 1.28 -4.94 3.13
C ALA A 57 1.31 -3.55 3.78
N THR A 58 0.28 -2.71 3.55
CA THR A 58 0.23 -1.33 4.05
C THR A 58 -0.87 -1.18 5.10
N ASN A 59 -0.49 -0.78 6.32
CA ASN A 59 -1.45 -0.41 7.35
C ASN A 59 -1.89 1.06 7.16
N TYR A 60 -2.98 1.26 6.43
CA TYR A 60 -3.51 2.60 6.14
C TYR A 60 -4.06 3.32 7.39
N GLU A 61 -4.59 2.58 8.37
CA GLU A 61 -5.08 3.16 9.62
C GLU A 61 -3.92 3.76 10.41
N GLN A 62 -2.83 3.00 10.58
CA GLN A 62 -1.62 3.49 11.24
C GLN A 62 -1.06 4.73 10.53
N LEU A 63 -1.03 4.75 9.19
CA LEU A 63 -0.60 5.93 8.43
C LEU A 63 -1.52 7.14 8.63
N SER A 64 -2.84 6.93 8.69
CA SER A 64 -3.81 7.98 8.96
C SER A 64 -3.65 8.54 10.36
N VAL A 65 -3.52 7.66 11.36
CA VAL A 65 -3.28 8.05 12.76
C VAL A 65 -1.99 8.83 12.87
N GLN A 66 -0.89 8.35 12.30
CA GLN A 66 0.39 9.06 12.35
C GLN A 66 0.32 10.48 11.76
N ARG A 67 -0.43 10.67 10.68
CA ARG A 67 -0.60 11.99 10.05
C ARG A 67 -1.55 12.91 10.82
N ASN A 68 -2.64 12.36 11.36
CA ASN A 68 -3.76 13.15 11.86
C ASN A 68 -3.78 13.29 13.39
N ALA A 69 -3.11 12.41 14.14
CA ALA A 69 -3.24 12.31 15.59
C ALA A 69 -2.97 13.63 16.29
N SER A 70 -1.87 14.31 15.98
CA SER A 70 -1.54 15.61 16.61
C SER A 70 -2.64 16.66 16.41
N ARG A 71 -3.23 16.73 15.21
CA ARG A 71 -4.32 17.66 14.89
C ARG A 71 -5.57 17.33 15.71
N TRP A 72 -5.92 16.06 15.81
CA TRP A 72 -7.10 15.61 16.54
C TRP A 72 -6.94 15.76 18.05
N ILE A 73 -5.76 15.43 18.60
CA ILE A 73 -5.43 15.66 20.01
C ILE A 73 -5.61 17.14 20.35
N LYS A 74 -5.03 18.06 19.55
CA LYS A 74 -5.19 19.51 19.76
C LYS A 74 -6.66 19.95 19.73
N ALA A 75 -7.45 19.43 18.79
CA ALA A 75 -8.87 19.77 18.70
C ALA A 75 -9.65 19.26 19.92
N LEU A 76 -9.42 18.01 20.33
CA LEU A 76 -10.08 17.39 21.47
C LEU A 76 -9.71 18.07 22.80
N THR A 77 -8.44 18.47 22.97
CA THR A 77 -8.02 19.28 24.13
C THR A 77 -8.69 20.65 24.13
N ARG A 78 -8.77 21.32 22.97
CA ARG A 78 -9.39 22.66 22.86
C ARG A 78 -10.86 22.67 23.27
N PHE A 79 -11.62 21.63 22.92
CA PHE A 79 -13.04 21.52 23.26
C PHE A 79 -13.31 20.80 24.60
N GLY A 80 -12.26 20.46 25.35
CA GLY A 80 -12.39 19.88 26.69
C GLY A 80 -12.78 18.39 26.72
N PHE A 81 -12.67 17.68 25.59
CA PHE A 81 -12.93 16.23 25.55
C PHE A 81 -11.78 15.40 26.13
N ILE A 82 -10.57 15.95 26.18
CA ILE A 82 -9.38 15.29 26.76
C ILE A 82 -8.62 16.35 27.57
N PRO A 83 -8.11 16.02 28.78
CA PRO A 83 -7.27 16.93 29.56
C PRO A 83 -6.02 17.34 28.77
N ALA A 84 -5.58 18.58 28.93
CA ALA A 84 -4.29 19.01 28.41
C ALA A 84 -3.19 18.15 29.06
N ALA A 85 -2.28 17.61 28.25
CA ALA A 85 -1.13 16.90 28.79
C ALA A 85 -0.38 17.84 29.75
N ALA A 86 -0.18 17.38 30.99
CA ALA A 86 0.52 18.10 32.04
C ALA A 86 1.99 18.35 31.68
#